data_AF-A0A8S2XBJ5-F1
#
_entry.id   AF-A0A8S2XBJ5-F1
#
_cell.length_a   1.000
_cell.length_b   1.000
_cell.length_c   1.000
_cell.angle_alpha   90.00
_cell.angle_beta   90.00
_cell.angle_gamma   90.00
#
_symmetry.space_group_name_H-M   'P 1'
#
loop_
_entity.id
_entity.type
_entity.pdbx_description
1 polymer ?
#
loop_
_entity_poly.entity_id
_entity_poly.type
_entity_poly.pdbx_seq_one_letter_code
_entity_poly.pdbx_strand_id
1 'polypeptide(L)'
;MINSADPPRAQWYWKSNSDSWSTNEKEEWTKYSDIESAIIEEAFNEKKTKKLADLDNYLINLNEYIQINKSDPNRQRQIKRVLITKNETQGLREQRFFLPPGLSKTFNTASRVDAYDFLSQWKKHMELSNAEIVEHAAKGIIIEGKQLDKHCESQYIARQLLAVREKDRQEIYRCCIKLYTMECFLYKLINKALRENDTRKITTLGPFCYILLRSWLNTKEKQTTTLYRGMNIDDNQLQSYQEATGQTRYWEGFTSTTKNHEKAQKFGNHLFIIDATRYGGIDISALSIYDEEEVLLPPGTKYKINKVDKNQPHTCIYLQLWQWPPAALSLIHLLVTSSSSDEHCCDESEMSSGAIEHLGDG
;
A
#
# COMPACT_ATOMS: atom_id res chain seq x y z
N MET A 1 18.12 -22.60 -0.97
CA MET A 1 17.09 -23.59 -0.57
C MET A 1 15.88 -22.82 -0.07
N ILE A 2 14.87 -22.58 -0.91
CA ILE A 2 13.62 -21.92 -0.51
C ILE A 2 12.51 -22.91 -0.81
N ASN A 3 12.13 -23.67 0.21
CA ASN A 3 10.90 -24.46 0.22
C ASN A 3 10.25 -24.25 1.59
N SER A 4 9.49 -23.16 1.70
CA SER A 4 8.32 -23.16 2.56
C SER A 4 7.18 -22.65 1.70
N ALA A 5 6.34 -23.57 1.20
CA ALA A 5 5.07 -23.17 0.65
C ALA A 5 4.34 -22.40 1.76
N ASP A 6 4.04 -21.13 1.54
CA ASP A 6 3.24 -20.33 2.48
C ASP A 6 1.95 -21.12 2.80
N PRO A 7 1.54 -21.20 4.08
CA PRO A 7 0.35 -21.95 4.45
C PRO A 7 -0.87 -21.40 3.69
N PRO A 8 -1.82 -22.27 3.28
CA PRO A 8 -2.99 -21.85 2.52
C PRO A 8 -3.80 -20.82 3.30
N ARG A 9 -4.17 -19.72 2.61
CA ARG A 9 -4.96 -18.63 3.19
C ARG A 9 -6.44 -18.92 3.00
N ALA A 10 -7.24 -18.65 4.02
CA ALA A 10 -8.68 -18.68 3.87
C ALA A 10 -9.18 -17.42 3.13
N GLN A 11 -9.99 -17.63 2.10
CA GLN A 11 -10.76 -16.60 1.42
C GLN A 11 -12.25 -16.91 1.56
N TRP A 12 -13.01 -15.88 1.89
CA TRP A 12 -14.45 -15.99 2.06
C TRP A 12 -15.18 -15.42 0.84
N TYR A 13 -16.32 -16.01 0.51
CA TYR A 13 -17.18 -15.62 -0.60
C TYR A 13 -18.64 -15.58 -0.16
N TRP A 14 -19.45 -14.78 -0.84
CA TRP A 14 -20.90 -14.76 -0.73
C TRP A 14 -21.55 -15.04 -2.08
N LYS A 15 -22.70 -15.71 -2.06
CA LYS A 15 -23.43 -16.08 -3.28
C LYS A 15 -24.13 -14.86 -3.87
N SER A 16 -23.69 -14.43 -5.05
CA SER A 16 -24.07 -13.16 -5.67
C SER A 16 -25.24 -13.21 -6.64
N ASN A 17 -25.81 -14.39 -6.88
CA ASN A 17 -27.08 -14.57 -7.59
C ASN A 17 -28.18 -13.62 -7.04
N SER A 18 -29.12 -13.22 -7.89
CA SER A 18 -30.28 -12.41 -7.50
C SER A 18 -31.07 -13.10 -6.38
N ASP A 19 -31.34 -14.41 -6.55
CA ASP A 19 -31.78 -15.33 -5.51
C ASP A 19 -30.62 -16.23 -5.07
N SER A 20 -30.11 -16.02 -3.85
CA SER A 20 -29.01 -16.83 -3.31
C SER A 20 -29.41 -18.29 -3.04
N TRP A 21 -30.69 -18.62 -3.00
CA TRP A 21 -31.17 -19.95 -2.64
C TRP A 21 -31.58 -20.79 -3.86
N SER A 22 -31.65 -20.17 -5.04
CA SER A 22 -31.92 -20.87 -6.28
C SER A 22 -30.86 -21.94 -6.57
N THR A 23 -31.34 -23.13 -6.93
CA THR A 23 -30.55 -24.26 -7.43
C THR A 23 -30.61 -24.38 -8.95
N ASN A 24 -31.45 -23.57 -9.60
CA ASN A 24 -31.71 -23.64 -11.04
C ASN A 24 -30.80 -22.71 -11.86
N GLU A 25 -30.11 -21.79 -11.18
CA GLU A 25 -29.14 -20.88 -11.78
C GLU A 25 -27.72 -21.36 -11.57
N LYS A 26 -26.83 -21.01 -12.49
CA LYS A 26 -25.39 -21.18 -12.28
C LYS A 26 -24.98 -20.36 -11.06
N GLU A 27 -24.27 -20.99 -10.12
CA GLU A 27 -23.82 -20.29 -8.93
C GLU A 27 -22.80 -19.20 -9.26
N GLU A 28 -23.07 -18.01 -8.79
CA GLU A 28 -22.14 -16.88 -8.84
C GLU A 28 -21.68 -16.57 -7.43
N TRP A 29 -20.36 -16.43 -7.25
CA TRP A 29 -19.75 -16.21 -5.95
C TRP A 29 -18.86 -14.98 -6.01
N THR A 30 -19.16 -13.98 -5.20
CA THR A 30 -18.35 -12.77 -5.09
C THR A 30 -17.46 -12.87 -3.85
N LYS A 31 -16.19 -12.47 -3.99
CA LYS A 31 -15.24 -12.45 -2.87
C LYS A 31 -15.60 -11.33 -1.88
N TYR A 32 -15.41 -11.60 -0.60
CA TYR A 32 -15.25 -10.52 0.38
C TYR A 32 -13.92 -9.80 0.17
N SER A 33 -13.83 -8.56 0.66
CA SER A 33 -12.55 -7.83 0.67
C SER A 33 -11.50 -8.57 1.49
N ASP A 34 -10.23 -8.19 1.36
CA ASP A 34 -9.16 -8.86 2.12
C ASP A 34 -9.32 -8.66 3.62
N ILE A 35 -9.78 -7.48 4.02
CA ILE A 35 -10.01 -7.12 5.41
C ILE A 35 -11.26 -7.82 5.94
N GLU A 36 -12.37 -7.81 5.19
CA GLU A 36 -13.58 -8.53 5.57
C GLU A 36 -13.30 -10.03 5.72
N SER A 37 -12.57 -10.62 4.77
CA SER A 37 -12.18 -12.03 4.82
C SER A 37 -11.33 -12.34 6.05
N ALA A 38 -10.41 -11.43 6.42
CA ALA A 38 -9.60 -11.59 7.63
C ALA A 38 -10.43 -11.48 8.91
N ILE A 39 -11.39 -10.54 8.97
CA ILE A 39 -12.32 -10.41 10.11
C ILE A 39 -13.16 -11.68 10.26
N ILE A 40 -13.71 -12.20 9.15
CA ILE A 40 -14.49 -13.45 9.16
C ILE A 40 -13.62 -14.62 9.62
N GLU A 41 -12.39 -14.73 9.10
CA GLU A 41 -11.48 -15.82 9.44
C GLU A 41 -11.01 -15.76 10.90
N GLU A 42 -10.77 -14.58 11.47
CA GLU A 42 -10.49 -14.43 12.90
C GLU A 42 -11.68 -14.96 13.72
N ALA A 43 -12.90 -14.52 13.42
CA ALA A 43 -14.11 -14.97 14.11
C ALA A 43 -14.37 -16.48 13.95
N PHE A 44 -13.99 -17.06 12.81
CA PHE A 44 -14.11 -18.50 12.54
C PHE A 44 -13.17 -19.33 13.42
N ASN A 45 -11.96 -18.82 13.65
CA ASN A 45 -10.93 -19.49 14.45
C ASN A 45 -11.08 -19.23 15.95
N GLU A 46 -11.86 -18.23 16.36
CA GLU A 46 -12.19 -18.01 17.76
C GLU A 46 -12.97 -19.20 18.35
N LYS A 47 -12.55 -19.67 19.53
CA LYS A 47 -13.19 -20.77 20.28
C LYS A 47 -14.50 -20.35 20.98
N LYS A 48 -15.23 -19.36 20.45
CA LYS A 48 -16.46 -18.84 21.04
C LYS A 48 -17.68 -19.67 20.62
N THR A 49 -18.68 -19.74 21.50
CA THR A 49 -19.96 -20.44 21.28
C THR A 49 -20.83 -19.76 20.21
N LYS A 50 -20.73 -18.44 20.06
CA LYS A 50 -21.36 -17.69 18.98
C LYS A 50 -20.31 -17.31 17.95
N LYS A 51 -20.22 -18.06 16.85
CA LYS A 51 -19.34 -17.76 15.72
C LYS A 51 -19.99 -16.70 14.83
N LEU A 52 -20.01 -15.46 15.30
CA LEU A 52 -20.51 -14.32 14.55
C LEU A 52 -19.35 -13.39 14.19
N ALA A 53 -19.25 -13.00 12.92
CA ALA A 53 -18.32 -11.96 12.48
C ALA A 53 -19.09 -10.69 12.14
N ASP A 54 -18.64 -9.56 12.66
CA ASP A 54 -19.29 -8.26 12.45
C ASP A 54 -18.57 -7.46 11.36
N LEU A 55 -19.25 -7.21 10.24
CA LEU A 55 -18.76 -6.39 9.13
C LEU A 55 -19.55 -5.08 9.06
N ASP A 56 -19.11 -4.11 8.25
CA ASP A 56 -19.76 -2.79 8.21
C ASP A 56 -21.27 -2.86 7.92
N ASN A 57 -21.65 -3.55 6.84
CA ASN A 57 -23.04 -3.64 6.39
C ASN A 57 -23.71 -4.98 6.73
N TYR A 58 -22.96 -5.93 7.26
CA TYR A 58 -23.38 -7.32 7.37
C TYR A 58 -23.00 -7.95 8.69
N LEU A 59 -23.83 -8.85 9.16
CA LEU A 59 -23.48 -9.81 10.20
C LEU A 59 -23.27 -11.19 9.53
N ILE A 60 -22.17 -11.85 9.85
CA ILE A 60 -21.86 -13.18 9.30
C ILE A 60 -22.13 -14.22 10.36
N ASN A 61 -23.09 -15.11 10.11
CA ASN A 61 -23.35 -16.27 10.95
C ASN A 61 -22.58 -17.48 10.40
N LEU A 62 -21.49 -17.83 11.07
CA LEU A 62 -20.59 -18.90 10.65
C LEU A 62 -21.09 -20.30 11.04
N ASN A 63 -22.09 -20.40 11.91
CA ASN A 63 -22.74 -21.68 12.21
C ASN A 63 -23.66 -22.09 11.06
N GLU A 64 -24.37 -21.12 10.48
CA GLU A 64 -25.33 -21.32 9.40
C GLU A 64 -24.73 -21.06 8.00
N TYR A 65 -23.50 -20.54 7.95
CA TYR A 65 -22.85 -20.10 6.70
C TYR A 65 -23.73 -19.13 5.90
N ILE A 66 -24.24 -18.12 6.59
CA ILE A 66 -25.03 -17.03 5.99
C ILE A 66 -24.49 -15.65 6.34
N GLN A 67 -24.62 -14.74 5.38
CA GLN A 67 -24.51 -13.30 5.55
C GLN A 67 -25.92 -12.74 5.77
N ILE A 68 -26.07 -11.85 6.73
CA ILE A 68 -27.32 -11.14 7.05
C ILE A 68 -27.07 -9.64 6.88
N ASN A 69 -27.88 -8.96 6.08
CA ASN A 69 -27.80 -7.50 5.95
C ASN A 69 -28.31 -6.82 7.24
N LYS A 70 -27.54 -5.86 7.77
CA LYS A 70 -27.89 -5.17 9.02
C LYS A 70 -29.10 -4.25 8.90
N SER A 71 -29.30 -3.65 7.73
CA SER A 71 -30.44 -2.76 7.46
C SER A 71 -31.71 -3.51 7.09
N ASP A 72 -31.58 -4.74 6.58
CA ASP A 72 -32.69 -5.62 6.22
C ASP A 72 -32.36 -7.08 6.53
N PRO A 73 -32.71 -7.59 7.73
CA PRO A 73 -32.40 -8.95 8.15
C PRO A 73 -32.99 -10.07 7.27
N ASN A 74 -33.98 -9.76 6.42
CA ASN A 74 -34.54 -10.71 5.47
C ASN A 74 -33.65 -10.89 4.23
N ARG A 75 -32.74 -9.93 3.96
CA ARG A 75 -31.76 -10.03 2.89
C ARG A 75 -30.56 -10.82 3.35
N GLN A 76 -30.68 -12.14 3.21
CA GLN A 76 -29.64 -13.10 3.56
C GLN A 76 -29.01 -13.70 2.32
N ARG A 77 -27.74 -14.11 2.44
CA ARG A 77 -26.99 -14.76 1.36
C ARG A 77 -26.14 -15.88 1.90
N GLN A 78 -26.03 -16.99 1.17
CA GLN A 78 -25.10 -18.06 1.51
C GLN A 78 -23.65 -17.58 1.41
N ILE A 79 -22.80 -18.09 2.29
CA ILE A 79 -21.35 -17.83 2.26
C ILE A 79 -20.56 -19.14 2.20
N LYS A 80 -19.32 -19.06 1.74
CA LYS A 80 -18.40 -20.21 1.77
C LYS A 80 -16.97 -19.78 2.06
N ARG A 81 -16.21 -20.70 2.62
CA ARG A 81 -14.78 -20.60 2.88
C ARG A 81 -14.02 -21.45 1.87
N VAL A 82 -12.98 -20.88 1.26
CA VAL A 82 -12.08 -21.58 0.34
C VAL A 82 -10.65 -21.39 0.84
N LEU A 83 -9.86 -22.46 0.86
CA LEU A 83 -8.43 -22.38 1.13
C LEU A 83 -7.71 -22.14 -0.20
N ILE A 84 -6.97 -21.03 -0.28
CA ILE A 84 -6.24 -20.60 -1.48
C ILE A 84 -4.74 -20.73 -1.21
N THR A 85 -4.03 -21.45 -2.08
CA THR A 85 -2.57 -21.46 -2.08
C THR A 85 -2.01 -20.27 -2.88
N LYS A 86 -0.76 -19.89 -2.63
CA LYS A 86 -0.13 -18.77 -3.35
C LYS A 86 0.02 -19.01 -4.86
N ASN A 87 0.04 -20.26 -5.32
CA ASN A 87 0.08 -20.57 -6.76
C ASN A 87 -1.32 -20.54 -7.39
N GLU A 88 -2.37 -20.70 -6.59
CA GLU A 88 -3.77 -20.47 -6.95
C GLU A 88 -4.17 -19.00 -6.74
N THR A 89 -3.18 -18.10 -6.61
CA THR A 89 -3.38 -16.70 -6.22
C THR A 89 -4.57 -16.10 -6.93
N GLN A 90 -5.41 -15.49 -6.11
CA GLN A 90 -6.49 -14.61 -6.48
C GLN A 90 -6.04 -13.73 -7.64
N GLY A 91 -6.84 -13.72 -8.70
CA GLY A 91 -6.59 -12.88 -9.86
C GLY A 91 -6.18 -11.46 -9.45
N LEU A 92 -5.27 -10.91 -10.24
CA LEU A 92 -5.08 -9.49 -10.51
C LEU A 92 -6.10 -8.54 -9.86
N ARG A 93 -5.66 -7.64 -8.98
CA ARG A 93 -6.52 -6.61 -8.36
C ARG A 93 -6.92 -5.55 -9.36
N GLU A 94 -8.04 -5.79 -10.05
CA GLU A 94 -8.54 -4.88 -11.08
C GLU A 94 -8.62 -3.43 -10.58
N GLN A 95 -9.23 -3.20 -9.41
CA GLN A 95 -9.57 -1.86 -8.90
C GLN A 95 -8.38 -0.94 -8.56
N ARG A 96 -7.15 -1.46 -8.45
CA ARG A 96 -5.96 -0.65 -8.14
C ARG A 96 -5.36 0.06 -9.36
N PHE A 97 -5.78 -0.38 -10.54
CA PHE A 97 -5.34 0.14 -11.84
C PHE A 97 -6.32 1.17 -12.43
N PHE A 98 -7.45 1.43 -11.77
CA PHE A 98 -8.41 2.45 -12.20
C PHE A 98 -8.02 3.83 -11.63
N LEU A 99 -8.08 4.84 -12.49
CA LEU A 99 -8.28 6.21 -12.05
C LEU A 99 -9.73 6.33 -11.54
N PRO A 100 -9.96 6.86 -10.32
CA PRO A 100 -11.29 7.25 -9.91
C PRO A 100 -11.97 8.10 -11.00
N PRO A 101 -13.24 7.81 -11.37
CA PRO A 101 -14.00 8.67 -12.26
C PRO A 101 -14.03 10.10 -11.73
N GLY A 102 -13.74 11.09 -12.58
CA GLY A 102 -13.80 12.51 -12.21
C GLY A 102 -12.48 13.18 -11.82
N LEU A 103 -11.34 12.45 -11.81
CA LEU A 103 -10.03 13.11 -11.79
C LEU A 103 -9.76 13.75 -13.15
N SER A 104 -10.09 15.04 -13.28
CA SER A 104 -9.99 15.79 -14.54
C SER A 104 -8.55 16.08 -14.99
N LYS A 105 -7.57 15.82 -14.11
CA LYS A 105 -6.15 16.02 -14.40
C LYS A 105 -5.44 14.68 -14.41
N THR A 106 -4.95 14.28 -15.58
CA THR A 106 -3.95 13.21 -15.74
C THR A 106 -2.65 13.55 -15.04
N PHE A 107 -2.36 14.85 -14.94
CA PHE A 107 -1.15 15.42 -14.35
C PHE A 107 -1.38 16.84 -13.85
N ASN A 108 -0.65 17.24 -12.83
CA ASN A 108 -0.43 18.64 -12.52
C ASN A 108 0.84 19.18 -13.22
N THR A 109 0.74 20.35 -13.87
CA THR A 109 1.84 21.08 -14.52
C THR A 109 2.58 22.01 -13.57
N ALA A 110 2.04 22.23 -12.37
CA ALA A 110 2.62 23.11 -11.36
C ALA A 110 4.02 22.61 -10.94
N SER A 111 4.93 23.58 -10.77
CA SER A 111 6.31 23.34 -10.41
C SER A 111 6.42 22.69 -9.02
N ARG A 112 7.03 21.50 -8.98
CA ARG A 112 7.81 20.88 -7.87
C ARG A 112 7.23 20.75 -6.44
N VAL A 113 6.19 21.46 -6.01
CA VAL A 113 5.94 21.71 -4.57
C VAL A 113 4.72 20.96 -4.02
N ASP A 114 3.65 20.74 -4.78
CA ASP A 114 2.34 20.45 -4.18
C ASP A 114 2.13 19.00 -3.69
N ALA A 115 2.51 17.97 -4.46
CA ALA A 115 2.32 16.58 -4.01
C ALA A 115 3.17 16.23 -2.77
N TYR A 116 4.26 16.97 -2.55
CA TYR A 116 5.09 16.87 -1.36
C TYR A 116 4.60 17.73 -0.20
N ASP A 117 3.68 18.66 -0.44
CA ASP A 117 3.11 19.50 0.59
C ASP A 117 2.35 18.66 1.61
N PHE A 118 1.63 17.62 1.15
CA PHE A 118 0.93 16.67 2.01
C PHE A 118 1.84 16.01 3.07
N LEU A 119 3.04 15.58 2.66
CA LEU A 119 4.00 14.89 3.52
C LEU A 119 4.94 15.86 4.25
N SER A 120 5.29 16.99 3.63
CA SER A 120 6.15 18.02 4.22
C SER A 120 5.42 18.81 5.31
N GLN A 121 4.10 18.98 5.20
CA GLN A 121 3.27 19.56 6.25
C GLN A 121 3.15 18.61 7.44
N TRP A 122 2.93 17.31 7.22
CA TRP A 122 2.94 16.34 8.31
C TRP A 122 4.32 16.23 8.98
N LYS A 123 5.40 16.45 8.23
CA LYS A 123 6.77 16.50 8.74
C LYS A 123 7.00 17.54 9.86
N LYS A 124 6.15 18.57 10.01
CA LYS A 124 6.23 19.47 11.17
C LYS A 124 6.03 18.76 12.52
N HIS A 125 5.54 17.51 12.50
CA HIS A 125 5.39 16.62 13.65
C HIS A 125 6.53 15.59 13.77
N MET A 126 7.73 15.86 13.22
CA MET A 126 8.87 14.90 13.16
C MET A 126 9.54 14.57 14.50
N GLU A 127 9.18 15.24 15.59
CA GLU A 127 9.70 14.96 16.93
C GLU A 127 9.07 13.71 17.56
N LEU A 128 8.05 13.13 16.91
CA LEU A 128 7.38 11.93 17.38
C LEU A 128 8.23 10.67 17.18
N SER A 129 8.21 9.80 18.18
CA SER A 129 8.71 8.43 18.11
C SER A 129 7.95 7.61 17.07
N ASN A 130 8.53 6.48 16.63
CA ASN A 130 7.83 5.59 15.68
C ASN A 130 6.51 5.05 16.27
N ALA A 131 6.48 4.78 17.57
CA ALA A 131 5.28 4.33 18.27
C ALA A 131 4.16 5.38 18.19
N GLU A 132 4.48 6.65 18.47
CA GLU A 132 3.51 7.75 18.36
C GLU A 132 3.01 7.94 16.93
N ILE A 133 3.90 7.88 15.93
CA ILE A 133 3.50 7.98 14.52
C ILE A 133 2.52 6.84 14.15
N VAL A 134 2.77 5.61 14.62
CA VAL A 134 1.87 4.46 14.43
C VAL A 134 0.51 4.71 15.09
N GLU A 135 0.47 5.27 16.29
CA GLU A 135 -0.80 5.63 16.94
C GLU A 135 -1.57 6.70 16.16
N HIS A 136 -0.87 7.74 15.69
CA HIS A 136 -1.47 8.77 14.86
C HIS A 136 -2.03 8.19 13.56
N ALA A 137 -1.32 7.26 12.92
CA ALA A 137 -1.79 6.56 11.73
C ALA A 137 -3.07 5.75 12.04
N ALA A 138 -3.06 4.97 13.12
CA ALA A 138 -4.20 4.17 13.54
C ALA A 138 -5.44 5.04 13.85
N LYS A 139 -5.27 6.11 14.63
CA LYS A 139 -6.34 7.07 14.96
C LYS A 139 -6.91 7.73 13.72
N GLY A 140 -6.04 8.20 12.81
CA GLY A 140 -6.45 8.84 11.57
C GLY A 140 -7.23 7.90 10.64
N ILE A 141 -6.81 6.64 10.52
CA ILE A 141 -7.51 5.62 9.74
C ILE A 141 -8.92 5.35 10.30
N ILE A 142 -9.09 5.30 11.62
CA ILE A 142 -10.42 5.12 12.25
C ILE A 142 -11.34 6.30 11.92
N ILE A 143 -10.83 7.53 12.00
CA ILE A 143 -11.59 8.75 11.67
C ILE A 143 -12.08 8.70 10.22
N GLU A 144 -11.18 8.39 9.29
CA GLU A 144 -11.49 8.31 7.87
C GLU A 144 -12.43 7.16 7.53
N GLY A 145 -12.23 5.99 8.17
CA GLY A 145 -13.12 4.85 8.03
C GLY A 145 -14.54 5.19 8.48
N LYS A 146 -14.70 5.88 9.61
CA LYS A 146 -16.01 6.33 10.09
C LYS A 146 -16.71 7.27 9.09
N GLN A 147 -15.97 8.15 8.43
CA GLN A 147 -16.54 9.06 7.41
C GLN A 147 -16.99 8.33 6.13
N LEU A 148 -16.49 7.13 5.88
CA LEU A 148 -16.80 6.31 4.71
C LEU A 148 -17.74 5.14 5.02
N ASP A 149 -18.32 5.09 6.22
CA ASP A 149 -19.10 3.95 6.71
C ASP A 149 -18.31 2.62 6.65
N LYS A 150 -17.00 2.71 6.92
CA LYS A 150 -16.01 1.62 6.98
C LYS A 150 -15.46 1.42 8.39
N HIS A 151 -16.34 1.36 9.38
CA HIS A 151 -15.99 1.23 10.79
C HIS A 151 -15.22 -0.07 11.10
N CYS A 152 -15.77 -1.24 10.77
CA CYS A 152 -15.14 -2.53 11.03
C CYS A 152 -13.80 -2.67 10.28
N GLU A 153 -13.76 -2.29 8.99
CA GLU A 153 -12.51 -2.32 8.22
C GLU A 153 -11.43 -1.43 8.86
N SER A 154 -11.78 -0.19 9.22
CA SER A 154 -10.80 0.75 9.79
C SER A 154 -10.30 0.35 11.18
N GLN A 155 -11.18 -0.19 12.03
CA GLN A 155 -10.78 -0.73 13.33
C GLN A 155 -9.84 -1.93 13.18
N TYR A 156 -10.11 -2.81 12.22
CA TYR A 156 -9.21 -3.92 11.92
C TYR A 156 -7.83 -3.41 11.52
N ILE A 157 -7.75 -2.48 10.56
CA ILE A 157 -6.49 -1.91 10.07
C ILE A 157 -5.72 -1.22 11.22
N ALA A 158 -6.41 -0.41 12.03
CA ALA A 158 -5.82 0.28 13.16
C ALA A 158 -5.25 -0.70 14.20
N ARG A 159 -5.96 -1.78 14.51
CA ARG A 159 -5.48 -2.84 15.41
C ARG A 159 -4.22 -3.52 14.87
N GLN A 160 -4.15 -3.80 13.57
CA GLN A 160 -2.94 -4.39 12.96
C GLN A 160 -1.73 -3.45 13.05
N LEU A 161 -1.92 -2.14 12.89
CA LEU A 161 -0.86 -1.15 13.09
C LEU A 161 -0.43 -1.07 14.56
N LEU A 162 -1.37 -1.00 15.49
CA LEU A 162 -1.07 -0.93 16.93
C LEU A 162 -0.37 -2.18 17.44
N ALA A 163 -0.64 -3.35 16.85
CA ALA A 163 0.04 -4.61 17.20
C ALA A 163 1.55 -4.59 16.90
N VAL A 164 2.00 -3.72 15.99
CA VAL A 164 3.43 -3.54 15.65
C VAL A 164 4.01 -2.24 16.21
N ARG A 165 3.28 -1.51 17.07
CA ARG A 165 3.67 -0.19 17.56
C ARG A 165 5.03 -0.17 18.28
N GLU A 166 5.26 -1.15 19.15
CA GLU A 166 6.50 -1.29 19.94
C GLU A 166 7.56 -2.15 19.24
N LYS A 167 7.34 -2.50 17.97
CA LYS A 167 8.25 -3.33 17.21
C LYS A 167 9.32 -2.49 16.52
N ASP A 168 10.32 -3.17 15.98
CA ASP A 168 11.34 -2.48 15.21
C ASP A 168 10.76 -1.84 13.92
N ARG A 169 11.53 -0.92 13.34
CA ARG A 169 11.10 -0.15 12.18
C ARG A 169 10.77 -1.03 10.97
N GLN A 170 11.46 -2.14 10.78
CA GLN A 170 11.22 -3.04 9.65
C GLN A 170 9.89 -3.75 9.81
N GLU A 171 9.54 -4.21 11.01
CA GLU A 171 8.22 -4.81 11.28
C GLU A 171 7.08 -3.81 11.03
N ILE A 172 7.25 -2.56 11.47
CA ILE A 172 6.28 -1.47 11.21
C ILE A 172 6.11 -1.25 9.69
N TYR A 173 7.21 -1.18 8.96
CA TYR A 173 7.19 -0.98 7.50
C TYR A 173 6.52 -2.14 6.77
N ARG A 174 6.83 -3.39 7.13
CA ARG A 174 6.21 -4.58 6.56
C ARG A 174 4.71 -4.60 6.79
N CYS A 175 4.25 -4.24 7.99
CA CYS A 175 2.83 -4.13 8.32
C CYS A 175 2.14 -3.05 7.47
N CYS A 176 2.73 -1.85 7.39
CA CYS A 176 2.18 -0.73 6.62
C CYS A 176 2.08 -1.05 5.12
N ILE A 177 3.12 -1.64 4.52
CA ILE A 177 3.09 -2.10 3.12
C ILE A 177 2.01 -3.16 2.94
N LYS A 178 1.96 -4.17 3.81
CA LYS A 178 0.95 -5.24 3.73
C LYS A 178 -0.47 -4.66 3.74
N LEU A 179 -0.77 -3.76 4.67
CA LEU A 179 -2.08 -3.10 4.77
C LEU A 179 -2.38 -2.25 3.53
N TYR A 180 -1.39 -1.52 3.00
CA TYR A 180 -1.55 -0.74 1.77
C TYR A 180 -1.83 -1.63 0.54
N THR A 181 -1.34 -2.88 0.54
CA THR A 181 -1.63 -3.87 -0.52
C THR A 181 -2.94 -4.62 -0.36
N MET A 182 -3.63 -4.53 0.78
CA MET A 182 -4.92 -5.21 0.93
C MET A 182 -6.02 -4.51 0.12
N GLU A 183 -6.91 -5.29 -0.50
CA GLU A 183 -8.12 -4.79 -1.12
C GLU A 183 -9.05 -4.23 -0.02
N CYS A 184 -8.94 -2.93 0.23
CA CYS A 184 -9.67 -2.20 1.25
C CYS A 184 -9.84 -0.72 0.85
N PHE A 185 -10.55 0.06 1.67
CA PHE A 185 -10.75 1.49 1.39
C PHE A 185 -9.46 2.33 1.49
N LEU A 186 -8.47 1.90 2.28
CA LEU A 186 -7.36 2.74 2.70
C LEU A 186 -6.48 3.21 1.52
N TYR A 187 -6.00 2.29 0.68
CA TYR A 187 -5.14 2.65 -0.44
C TYR A 187 -5.87 3.53 -1.47
N LYS A 188 -7.18 3.29 -1.66
CA LYS A 188 -8.06 4.08 -2.54
C LYS A 188 -8.15 5.51 -2.03
N LEU A 189 -8.41 5.66 -0.73
CA LEU A 189 -8.53 6.95 -0.07
C LEU A 189 -7.20 7.73 -0.07
N ILE A 190 -6.07 7.08 0.25
CA ILE A 190 -4.74 7.70 0.22
C ILE A 190 -4.43 8.23 -1.18
N ASN A 191 -4.58 7.38 -2.20
CA ASN A 191 -4.26 7.79 -3.57
C ASN A 191 -5.22 8.86 -4.09
N LYS A 192 -6.48 8.87 -3.65
CA LYS A 192 -7.42 9.95 -3.94
C LYS A 192 -6.97 11.27 -3.29
N ALA A 193 -6.69 11.25 -1.99
CA ALA A 193 -6.27 12.43 -1.24
C ALA A 193 -4.99 13.06 -1.81
N LEU A 194 -4.01 12.24 -2.20
CA LEU A 194 -2.77 12.72 -2.81
C LEU A 194 -3.01 13.35 -4.19
N ARG A 195 -3.84 12.73 -5.05
CA ARG A 195 -4.16 13.26 -6.39
C ARG A 195 -4.97 14.55 -6.35
N GLU A 196 -5.86 14.67 -5.38
CA GLU A 196 -6.69 15.87 -5.18
C GLU A 196 -5.96 16.95 -4.36
N ASN A 197 -4.75 16.66 -3.88
CA ASN A 197 -4.02 17.48 -2.91
C ASN A 197 -4.91 17.89 -1.72
N ASP A 198 -5.68 16.94 -1.17
CA ASP A 198 -6.65 17.20 -0.11
C ASP A 198 -5.94 17.43 1.23
N THR A 199 -5.51 18.66 1.46
CA THR A 199 -4.75 19.06 2.65
C THR A 199 -5.50 18.81 3.96
N ARG A 200 -6.84 18.70 3.92
CA ARG A 200 -7.67 18.40 5.10
C ARG A 200 -7.41 16.99 5.64
N LYS A 201 -6.89 16.08 4.80
CA LYS A 201 -6.56 14.70 5.18
C LYS A 201 -5.11 14.52 5.63
N ILE A 202 -4.32 15.58 5.69
CA ILE A 202 -2.92 15.51 6.12
C ILE A 202 -2.81 14.97 7.55
N THR A 203 -3.68 15.41 8.46
CA THR A 203 -3.62 15.01 9.87
C THR A 203 -4.08 13.57 10.11
N THR A 204 -4.93 13.03 9.23
CA THR A 204 -5.49 11.68 9.35
C THR A 204 -4.70 10.64 8.55
N LEU A 205 -4.27 10.96 7.32
CA LEU A 205 -3.58 10.03 6.43
C LEU A 205 -2.07 10.28 6.35
N GLY A 206 -1.61 11.50 6.66
CA GLY A 206 -0.19 11.88 6.66
C GLY A 206 0.72 10.93 7.47
N PRO A 207 0.36 10.53 8.71
CA PRO A 207 1.19 9.60 9.48
C PRO A 207 1.38 8.26 8.77
N PHE A 208 0.33 7.69 8.19
CA PHE A 208 0.42 6.42 7.46
C PHE A 208 1.27 6.58 6.18
N CYS A 209 1.02 7.63 5.39
CA CYS A 209 1.80 7.93 4.19
C CYS A 209 3.28 8.16 4.52
N TYR A 210 3.59 8.76 5.67
CA TYR A 210 4.95 8.98 6.15
C TYR A 210 5.67 7.66 6.47
N ILE A 211 5.01 6.74 7.19
CA ILE A 211 5.55 5.40 7.45
C ILE A 211 5.83 4.68 6.13
N LEU A 212 4.86 4.68 5.20
CA LEU A 212 4.98 4.02 3.91
C LEU A 212 6.14 4.61 3.09
N LEU A 213 6.31 5.92 3.07
CA LEU A 213 7.44 6.55 2.39
C LEU A 213 8.79 6.20 3.03
N ARG A 214 8.88 6.13 4.37
CA ARG A 214 10.13 5.73 5.04
C ARG A 214 10.52 4.29 4.76
N SER A 215 9.56 3.39 4.51
CA SER A 215 9.87 2.03 4.07
C SER A 215 10.70 2.02 2.79
N TRP A 216 10.40 2.93 1.86
CA TRP A 216 11.14 3.13 0.62
C TRP A 216 12.60 3.53 0.87
N LEU A 217 12.80 4.51 1.74
CA LEU A 217 14.11 5.08 2.02
C LEU A 217 15.09 4.08 2.64
N ASN A 218 14.58 3.09 3.37
CA ASN A 218 15.39 2.11 4.07
C ASN A 218 15.59 0.81 3.26
N THR A 219 15.02 0.71 2.06
CA THR A 219 15.18 -0.48 1.21
C THR A 219 16.48 -0.38 0.41
N LYS A 220 17.39 -1.35 0.62
CA LYS A 220 18.67 -1.46 -0.11
C LYS A 220 18.49 -1.99 -1.54
N GLU A 221 17.46 -2.79 -1.78
CA GLU A 221 17.16 -3.42 -3.07
C GLU A 221 16.17 -2.59 -3.88
N LYS A 222 16.66 -1.50 -4.47
CA LYS A 222 15.85 -0.74 -5.44
C LYS A 222 15.83 -1.49 -6.76
N GLN A 223 14.63 -1.79 -7.26
CA GLN A 223 14.49 -2.49 -8.53
C GLN A 223 14.69 -1.53 -9.70
N THR A 224 15.80 -1.68 -10.41
CA THR A 224 16.15 -0.91 -11.60
C THR A 224 15.83 -1.71 -12.86
N THR A 225 14.54 -1.87 -13.15
CA THR A 225 14.05 -2.64 -14.31
C THR A 225 12.96 -1.85 -15.05
N THR A 226 12.53 -2.35 -16.21
CA THR A 226 11.28 -1.92 -16.83
C THR A 226 10.10 -2.39 -15.98
N LEU A 227 9.16 -1.48 -15.74
CA LEU A 227 7.93 -1.71 -15.00
C LEU A 227 6.73 -1.45 -15.89
N TYR A 228 5.62 -2.09 -15.59
CA TYR A 228 4.40 -2.03 -16.38
C TYR A 228 3.20 -1.65 -15.50
N ARG A 229 2.27 -0.89 -16.07
CA ARG A 229 1.00 -0.54 -15.41
C ARG A 229 -0.09 -0.44 -16.46
N GLY A 230 -1.11 -1.29 -16.35
CA GLY A 230 -2.35 -1.08 -17.10
C GLY A 230 -3.21 -0.01 -16.41
N MET A 231 -3.93 0.80 -17.18
CA MET A 231 -4.82 1.82 -16.63
C MET A 231 -5.93 2.17 -17.62
N ASN A 232 -7.12 2.46 -17.08
CA ASN A 232 -8.18 3.07 -17.86
C ASN A 232 -7.96 4.58 -17.96
N ILE A 233 -7.79 5.08 -19.19
CA ILE A 233 -7.79 6.51 -19.49
C ILE A 233 -8.75 6.80 -20.65
N ASP A 234 -9.40 7.95 -20.60
CA ASP A 234 -10.26 8.44 -21.69
C ASP A 234 -9.45 9.14 -22.80
N ASP A 235 -10.12 9.51 -23.88
CA ASP A 235 -9.48 10.14 -25.05
C ASP A 235 -8.86 11.51 -24.72
N ASN A 236 -9.46 12.30 -23.83
CA ASN A 236 -8.92 13.59 -23.42
C ASN A 236 -7.64 13.40 -22.59
N GLN A 237 -7.66 12.39 -21.72
CA GLN A 237 -6.50 12.01 -20.93
C GLN A 237 -5.38 11.50 -21.85
N LEU A 238 -5.68 10.65 -22.83
CA LEU A 238 -4.73 10.17 -23.83
C LEU A 238 -4.13 11.33 -24.65
N GLN A 239 -4.97 12.24 -25.15
CA GLN A 239 -4.56 13.45 -25.86
C GLN A 239 -3.54 14.25 -25.04
N SER A 240 -3.78 14.41 -23.73
CA SER A 240 -2.86 15.09 -22.81
C SER A 240 -1.47 14.42 -22.74
N TYR A 241 -1.40 13.08 -22.77
CA TYR A 241 -0.12 12.37 -22.86
C TYR A 241 0.59 12.63 -24.19
N GLN A 242 -0.16 12.66 -25.30
CA GLN A 242 0.41 12.90 -26.62
C GLN A 242 1.03 14.30 -26.71
N GLU A 243 0.30 15.33 -26.29
CA GLU A 243 0.76 16.73 -26.28
C GLU A 243 1.95 16.96 -25.32
N ALA A 244 2.05 16.16 -24.27
CA ALA A 244 3.13 16.20 -23.30
C ALA A 244 4.35 15.35 -23.70
N THR A 245 4.40 14.77 -24.91
CA THR A 245 5.56 14.01 -25.39
C THR A 245 6.82 14.87 -25.37
N GLY A 246 7.93 14.32 -24.86
CA GLY A 246 9.19 15.01 -24.62
C GLY A 246 9.24 15.81 -23.32
N GLN A 247 8.09 16.06 -22.68
CA GLN A 247 7.99 16.81 -21.42
C GLN A 247 8.03 15.88 -20.20
N THR A 248 8.30 16.47 -19.04
CA THR A 248 8.17 15.79 -17.75
C THR A 248 6.82 16.05 -17.10
N ARG A 249 6.28 15.03 -16.46
CA ARG A 249 5.05 15.07 -15.66
C ARG A 249 5.25 14.26 -14.37
N TYR A 250 4.33 14.32 -13.42
CA TYR A 250 4.42 13.53 -12.19
C TYR A 250 3.08 12.95 -11.79
N TRP A 251 3.09 11.76 -11.19
CA TRP A 251 1.91 11.19 -10.55
C TRP A 251 1.94 11.53 -9.06
N GLU A 252 0.86 12.15 -8.56
CA GLU A 252 0.78 12.65 -7.20
C GLU A 252 0.65 11.52 -6.18
N GLY A 253 -0.10 10.46 -6.52
CA GLY A 253 -0.30 9.30 -5.66
C GLY A 253 0.84 8.28 -5.75
N PHE A 254 0.86 7.35 -4.79
CA PHE A 254 1.66 6.13 -4.93
C PHE A 254 1.22 5.37 -6.19
N THR A 255 2.19 4.81 -6.91
CA THR A 255 1.93 4.12 -8.17
C THR A 255 2.32 2.66 -8.07
N SER A 256 1.32 1.80 -8.11
CA SER A 256 1.50 0.35 -8.23
C SER A 256 1.90 -0.01 -9.66
N THR A 257 2.95 -0.79 -9.79
CA THR A 257 3.43 -1.31 -11.08
C THR A 257 3.78 -2.78 -10.92
N THR A 258 3.99 -3.48 -12.02
CA THR A 258 4.42 -4.88 -12.03
C THR A 258 5.65 -5.04 -12.91
N LYS A 259 6.51 -6.02 -12.58
CA LYS A 259 7.59 -6.46 -13.46
C LYS A 259 7.08 -7.29 -14.65
N ASN A 260 5.83 -7.75 -14.58
CA ASN A 260 5.25 -8.69 -15.53
C ASN A 260 4.31 -7.96 -16.51
N HIS A 261 4.76 -7.87 -17.76
CA HIS A 261 4.03 -7.23 -18.85
C HIS A 261 2.63 -7.84 -19.07
N GLU A 262 2.51 -9.16 -19.07
CA GLU A 262 1.24 -9.86 -19.32
C GLU A 262 0.23 -9.61 -18.20
N LYS A 263 0.69 -9.49 -16.95
CA LYS A 263 -0.17 -9.12 -15.82
C LYS A 263 -0.69 -7.69 -15.99
N ALA A 264 0.15 -6.75 -16.42
CA ALA A 264 -0.25 -5.36 -16.64
C ALA A 264 -1.30 -5.21 -17.76
N GLN A 265 -1.16 -5.95 -18.86
CA GLN A 265 -2.05 -5.87 -20.02
C GLN A 265 -3.51 -6.26 -19.72
N LYS A 266 -3.73 -7.08 -18.68
CA LYS A 266 -5.08 -7.46 -18.26
C LYS A 266 -5.84 -6.31 -17.58
N PHE A 267 -5.20 -5.17 -17.34
CA PHE A 267 -5.81 -4.03 -16.68
C PHE A 267 -6.00 -2.83 -17.60
N GLY A 268 -7.26 -2.43 -17.75
CA GLY A 268 -7.64 -1.21 -18.44
C GLY A 268 -7.40 -1.21 -19.95
N ASN A 269 -7.65 -0.06 -20.57
CA ASN A 269 -7.57 0.11 -22.03
C ASN A 269 -6.19 0.58 -22.54
N HIS A 270 -5.30 1.02 -21.65
CA HIS A 270 -3.96 1.51 -22.01
C HIS A 270 -2.87 0.85 -21.16
N LEU A 271 -1.69 0.64 -21.76
CA LEU A 271 -0.52 0.09 -21.10
C LEU A 271 0.58 1.15 -20.95
N PHE A 272 1.04 1.35 -19.73
CA PHE A 272 2.21 2.17 -19.42
C PHE A 272 3.45 1.29 -19.32
N ILE A 273 4.48 1.65 -20.08
CA ILE A 273 5.79 0.99 -20.08
C ILE A 273 6.78 1.99 -19.48
N ILE A 274 7.30 1.67 -18.30
CA ILE A 274 8.05 2.61 -17.47
C ILE A 274 9.50 2.12 -17.35
N ASP A 275 10.44 2.85 -17.95
CA ASP A 275 11.86 2.67 -17.71
C ASP A 275 12.23 3.22 -16.32
N ALA A 276 12.41 2.33 -15.35
CA ALA A 276 12.83 2.66 -13.98
C ALA A 276 14.30 2.25 -13.71
N THR A 277 15.12 2.06 -14.75
CA THR A 277 16.53 1.63 -14.61
C THR A 277 17.38 2.62 -13.81
N ARG A 278 17.07 3.93 -13.87
CA ARG A 278 17.83 4.97 -13.16
C ARG A 278 17.37 5.21 -11.72
N TYR A 279 16.09 4.97 -11.44
CA TYR A 279 15.47 5.25 -10.16
C TYR A 279 14.52 4.10 -9.85
N GLY A 280 14.85 3.24 -8.89
CA GLY A 280 14.04 2.06 -8.64
C GLY A 280 12.79 2.30 -7.80
N GLY A 281 11.91 1.31 -7.78
CA GLY A 281 10.82 1.18 -6.81
C GLY A 281 11.18 0.20 -5.69
N ILE A 282 10.28 0.07 -4.70
CA ILE A 282 10.36 -1.04 -3.73
C ILE A 282 9.67 -2.23 -4.35
N ASP A 283 10.35 -3.37 -4.41
CA ASP A 283 9.70 -4.65 -4.64
C ASP A 283 8.88 -5.03 -3.40
N ILE A 284 7.56 -5.04 -3.54
CA ILE A 284 6.64 -5.45 -2.48
C ILE A 284 5.93 -6.76 -2.81
N SER A 285 6.39 -7.49 -3.83
CA SER A 285 5.80 -8.76 -4.25
C SER A 285 5.78 -9.81 -3.13
N ALA A 286 6.81 -9.83 -2.27
CA ALA A 286 6.89 -10.74 -1.14
C ALA A 286 5.94 -10.38 0.02
N LEU A 287 5.44 -9.14 0.06
CA LEU A 287 4.56 -8.61 1.11
C LEU A 287 3.09 -8.54 0.66
N SER A 288 2.87 -8.44 -0.66
CA SER A 288 1.56 -8.53 -1.27
C SER A 288 1.03 -9.97 -1.19
N ILE A 289 -0.26 -10.10 -0.95
CA ILE A 289 -0.95 -11.40 -1.03
C ILE A 289 -1.27 -11.81 -2.46
N TYR A 290 -1.06 -10.90 -3.43
CA TYR A 290 -1.35 -11.11 -4.84
C TYR A 290 -0.05 -11.41 -5.59
N ASP A 291 -0.08 -12.41 -6.47
CA ASP A 291 1.03 -12.68 -7.40
C ASP A 291 1.04 -11.66 -8.54
N GLU A 292 1.34 -10.41 -8.21
CA GLU A 292 1.42 -9.32 -9.17
C GLU A 292 2.85 -8.93 -9.49
N GLU A 293 3.86 -9.53 -8.83
CA GLU A 293 5.27 -9.10 -8.95
C GLU A 293 5.40 -7.58 -8.74
N GLU A 294 4.70 -7.09 -7.73
CA GLU A 294 4.41 -5.68 -7.58
C GLU A 294 5.64 -4.88 -7.14
N VAL A 295 5.87 -3.77 -7.85
CA VAL A 295 6.83 -2.74 -7.49
C VAL A 295 6.08 -1.43 -7.24
N LEU A 296 6.30 -0.84 -6.07
CA LEU A 296 5.64 0.40 -5.67
C LEU A 296 6.55 1.61 -5.89
N LEU A 297 6.05 2.59 -6.64
CA LEU A 297 6.70 3.88 -6.83
C LEU A 297 6.07 4.92 -5.90
N PRO A 298 6.89 5.81 -5.30
CA PRO A 298 6.41 6.78 -4.31
C PRO A 298 5.58 7.92 -4.96
N PRO A 299 4.80 8.65 -4.16
CA PRO A 299 4.05 9.82 -4.62
C PRO A 299 4.98 10.91 -5.17
N GLY A 300 4.46 11.68 -6.13
CA GLY A 300 5.18 12.78 -6.78
C GLY A 300 6.32 12.32 -7.70
N THR A 301 6.40 11.04 -8.07
CA THR A 301 7.44 10.53 -8.98
C THR A 301 7.32 11.22 -10.34
N LYS A 302 8.45 11.71 -10.87
CA LYS A 302 8.52 12.39 -12.16
C LYS A 302 8.87 11.44 -13.30
N TYR A 303 8.10 11.55 -14.38
CA TYR A 303 8.24 10.77 -15.59
C TYR A 303 8.44 11.70 -16.78
N LYS A 304 9.42 11.40 -17.64
CA LYS A 304 9.49 11.95 -18.99
C LYS A 304 8.63 11.08 -19.90
N ILE A 305 7.73 11.69 -20.65
CA ILE A 305 6.91 10.98 -21.63
C ILE A 305 7.74 10.87 -22.92
N ASN A 306 8.14 9.66 -23.28
CA ASN A 306 9.00 9.43 -24.42
C ASN A 306 8.21 9.27 -25.72
N LYS A 307 7.11 8.51 -25.66
CA LYS A 307 6.30 8.16 -26.83
C LYS A 307 4.89 7.74 -26.41
N VAL A 308 3.91 8.02 -27.24
CA VAL A 308 2.58 7.37 -27.22
C VAL A 308 2.43 6.58 -28.51
N ASP A 309 2.15 5.29 -28.41
CA ASP A 309 2.05 4.36 -29.54
C ASP A 309 0.66 3.73 -29.58
N LYS A 310 -0.08 3.99 -30.66
CA LYS A 310 -1.45 3.48 -30.86
C LYS A 310 -1.48 2.17 -31.66
N ASN A 311 -0.33 1.60 -32.01
CA ASN A 311 -0.23 0.49 -32.97
C ASN A 311 -0.20 -0.90 -32.31
N GLN A 312 -1.15 -1.22 -31.44
CA GLN A 312 -1.30 -2.54 -30.78
C GLN A 312 -2.76 -2.74 -30.30
N PRO A 313 -3.19 -3.95 -29.88
CA PRO A 313 -4.51 -4.14 -29.25
C PRO A 313 -4.75 -3.21 -28.04
N HIS A 314 -3.69 -2.69 -27.42
CA HIS A 314 -3.72 -1.63 -26.42
C HIS A 314 -2.84 -0.46 -26.85
N THR A 315 -3.31 0.78 -26.66
CA THR A 315 -2.44 1.96 -26.80
C THR A 315 -1.40 1.96 -25.69
N CYS A 316 -0.12 2.08 -26.07
CA CYS A 316 1.03 2.04 -25.18
C CYS A 316 1.61 3.44 -24.92
N ILE A 317 1.92 3.75 -23.66
CA ILE A 317 2.53 5.02 -23.25
C ILE A 317 3.89 4.72 -22.62
N TYR A 318 4.96 5.22 -23.24
CA TYR A 318 6.34 4.99 -22.82
C TYR A 318 6.80 6.13 -21.93
N LEU A 319 7.14 5.79 -20.70
CA LEU A 319 7.62 6.69 -19.68
C LEU A 319 9.06 6.34 -19.32
N GLN A 320 9.87 7.35 -19.05
CA GLN A 320 11.15 7.18 -18.36
C GLN A 320 11.07 7.86 -17.00
N LEU A 321 11.39 7.13 -15.94
CA LEU A 321 11.50 7.72 -14.61
C LEU A 321 12.69 8.70 -14.64
N TRP A 322 12.37 10.00 -14.58
CA TRP A 322 13.31 11.06 -14.92
C TRP A 322 14.08 11.54 -13.70
N GLN A 323 13.38 11.67 -12.58
CA GLN A 323 13.95 12.22 -11.36
C GLN A 323 13.14 11.75 -10.15
N TRP A 324 13.86 11.38 -9.12
CA TRP A 324 13.29 11.22 -7.79
C TRP A 324 13.05 12.58 -7.14
N PRO A 325 12.00 12.76 -6.33
CA PRO A 325 11.65 14.10 -5.86
C PRO A 325 12.79 14.77 -5.08
N PRO A 326 13.26 15.96 -5.49
CA PRO A 326 14.63 16.38 -5.16
C PRO A 326 14.80 17.01 -3.77
N ALA A 327 13.71 17.24 -3.03
CA ALA A 327 13.74 18.08 -1.82
C ALA A 327 13.54 17.31 -0.51
N ALA A 328 12.94 16.11 -0.55
CA ALA A 328 12.69 15.33 0.67
C ALA A 328 13.92 14.56 1.15
N LEU A 329 14.80 14.15 0.24
CA LEU A 329 15.97 13.34 0.60
C LEU A 329 17.07 14.11 1.30
N SER A 330 17.45 15.28 0.81
CA SER A 330 18.57 16.03 1.37
C SER A 330 18.34 16.35 2.85
N LEU A 331 17.08 16.45 3.30
CA LEU A 331 16.74 16.65 4.72
C LEU A 331 16.41 15.36 5.48
N ILE A 332 15.79 14.34 4.87
CA ILE A 332 15.50 13.07 5.57
C ILE A 332 16.76 12.20 5.69
N HIS A 333 17.63 12.19 4.68
CA HIS A 333 18.89 11.46 4.71
C HIS A 333 19.84 12.04 5.76
N LEU A 334 19.87 13.37 5.96
CA LEU A 334 20.66 14.03 7.01
C LEU A 334 20.24 13.62 8.43
N LEU A 335 18.94 13.36 8.65
CA LEU A 335 18.38 13.01 9.97
C LEU A 335 18.41 11.51 10.27
N VAL A 336 18.34 10.66 9.24
CA VAL A 336 18.50 9.20 9.39
C VAL A 336 19.96 8.86 9.73
N THR A 337 20.93 9.62 9.23
CA THR A 337 22.36 9.42 9.56
C THR A 337 22.76 10.03 10.91
N SER A 338 22.02 11.02 11.42
CA SER A 338 22.31 11.65 12.73
C SER A 338 21.67 10.91 13.92
N SER A 339 20.81 9.91 13.68
CA SER A 339 20.19 9.07 14.71
C SER A 339 20.82 7.68 14.83
N SER A 340 21.80 7.36 13.98
CA SER A 340 22.57 6.11 14.00
C SER A 340 23.97 6.25 14.61
N SER A 341 24.31 7.41 15.17
CA SER A 341 25.65 7.69 15.74
C SER A 341 25.75 7.52 17.27
N ASP A 342 24.66 7.18 17.97
CA ASP A 342 24.66 7.10 19.45
C ASP A 342 24.62 5.66 20.01
N GLU A 343 25.04 4.67 19.24
CA GLU A 343 25.35 3.32 19.77
C GLU A 343 26.78 2.92 19.41
N HIS A 344 27.77 3.72 19.83
CA HIS A 344 29.15 3.26 20.10
C HIS A 344 29.94 4.40 20.75
N CYS A 345 29.90 4.49 22.08
CA CYS A 345 31.06 4.88 22.88
C CYS A 345 30.75 4.80 24.39
N CYS A 346 31.72 4.22 25.10
CA CYS A 346 32.03 4.34 26.53
C CYS A 346 31.69 3.13 27.40
N ASP A 347 32.64 2.18 27.46
CA ASP A 347 33.07 1.60 28.73
C ASP A 347 34.54 1.18 28.60
N GLU A 348 35.44 2.17 28.60
CA GLU A 348 36.85 2.00 28.98
C GLU A 348 37.36 3.28 29.66
N SER A 349 37.24 3.30 30.98
CA SER A 349 38.13 3.96 31.94
C SER A 349 37.74 3.39 33.31
N GLU A 350 38.62 3.06 34.25
CA GLU A 350 39.97 3.46 34.52
C GLU A 350 40.42 2.57 35.69
N MET A 351 41.64 2.04 35.70
CA MET A 351 42.44 1.93 36.94
C MET A 351 43.90 1.67 36.56
N SER A 352 44.68 2.75 36.48
CA SER A 352 46.12 2.68 36.75
C SER A 352 46.62 4.06 37.14
N SER A 353 46.63 4.33 38.43
CA SER A 353 47.49 5.34 39.06
C SER A 353 48.63 4.59 39.78
N GLY A 354 49.86 5.06 39.61
CA GLY A 354 51.00 4.50 40.35
C GLY A 354 52.33 4.73 39.69
N ALA A 355 52.86 5.94 39.87
CA ALA A 355 54.21 6.36 39.55
C ALA A 355 55.32 5.41 40.07
N ILE A 356 56.47 5.37 39.40
CA ILE A 356 57.76 5.94 39.85
C ILE A 356 58.91 5.39 38.96
N GLU A 357 59.83 6.30 38.65
CA GLU A 357 61.10 6.13 37.92
C GLU A 357 62.03 5.06 38.51
N HIS A 358 62.80 4.37 37.66
CA HIS A 358 64.27 4.44 37.73
C HIS A 358 64.97 3.82 36.52
N LEU A 359 66.07 4.48 36.18
CA LEU A 359 67.03 4.20 35.10
C LEU A 359 67.96 3.02 35.45
N GLY A 360 68.45 2.33 34.42
CA GLY A 360 69.85 1.91 34.34
C GLY A 360 70.14 0.41 34.44
N ASP A 361 70.61 -0.14 33.31
CA ASP A 361 71.60 -1.19 33.08
C ASP A 361 71.81 -2.34 34.10
N GLY A 362 71.71 -3.57 33.57
CA GLY A 362 72.12 -4.82 34.20
C GLY A 362 71.47 -6.04 33.58
#